data_AF-A0A7W7RGZ7-F1
#
_entry.id   AF-A0A7W7RGZ7-F1
#
_cell.length_a   1.000
_cell.length_b   1.000
_cell.length_c   1.000
_cell.angle_alpha   90.00
_cell.angle_beta   90.00
_cell.angle_gamma   90.00
#
_symmetry.space_group_name_H-M   'P 1'
#
loop_
_entity.id
_entity.type
_entity.pdbx_description
1 polymer ?
#
loop_
_entity_poly.entity_id
_entity_poly.type
_entity_poly.pdbx_seq_one_letter_code
_entity_poly.pdbx_strand_id
1 'polypeptide(L)'
;MRIIVTGGRSYIAHQAIRDVLATYDATPPPILVHGAASGADRTAAQVATHVLGWPVEEHPADWKQHGRAAGPIRNAAMVSLGADILIAFPGGKGTADMTRRAQAAGIPVRRVTEHHMEGLS
;
A
#
# COMPACT_ATOMS: atom_id res chain seq x y z
N MET A 1 -7.12 -10.19 8.88
CA MET A 1 -7.34 -9.24 7.76
C MET A 1 -6.00 -8.99 7.05
N ARG A 2 -5.98 -8.96 5.72
CA ARG A 2 -4.83 -8.66 4.85
C ARG A 2 -5.11 -7.39 4.07
N ILE A 3 -4.24 -6.39 4.21
CA ILE A 3 -4.40 -5.07 3.60
C ILE A 3 -3.22 -4.84 2.65
N ILE A 4 -3.50 -4.70 1.35
CA ILE A 4 -2.48 -4.23 0.41
C ILE A 4 -2.40 -2.70 0.49
N VAL A 5 -1.20 -2.15 0.63
CA VAL A 5 -0.93 -0.73 0.43
C VAL A 5 -0.12 -0.50 -0.84
N THR A 6 -0.47 0.57 -1.56
CA THR A 6 0.34 1.09 -2.65
C THR A 6 0.24 2.62 -2.72
N GLY A 7 1.28 3.27 -3.24
CA GLY A 7 1.25 4.70 -3.51
C GLY A 7 2.50 5.19 -4.26
N GLY A 8 2.65 6.50 -4.35
CA GLY A 8 3.76 7.15 -5.06
C GLY A 8 5.11 6.93 -4.38
N ARG A 9 6.17 6.89 -5.21
CA ARG A 9 7.56 6.66 -4.77
C ARG A 9 8.15 7.78 -3.89
N SER A 10 7.48 8.93 -3.86
CA SER A 10 7.83 10.10 -3.06
C SER A 10 6.75 10.46 -2.03
N TYR A 11 5.68 9.65 -1.91
CA TYR A 11 4.59 9.92 -0.98
C TYR A 11 5.00 9.47 0.43
N ILE A 12 5.41 10.42 1.27
CA ILE A 12 5.96 10.17 2.62
C ILE A 12 5.11 10.80 3.73
N ALA A 13 3.81 10.96 3.49
CA ALA A 13 2.88 11.56 4.44
C ALA A 13 2.55 10.59 5.59
N HIS A 14 3.49 10.44 6.54
CA HIS A 14 3.38 9.54 7.69
C HIS A 14 2.06 9.67 8.45
N GLN A 15 1.65 10.92 8.73
CA GLN A 15 0.43 11.22 9.48
C GLN A 15 -0.82 10.73 8.74
N ALA A 16 -0.96 11.07 7.45
CA ALA A 16 -2.08 10.62 6.63
C ALA A 16 -2.11 9.09 6.48
N ILE A 17 -0.95 8.45 6.31
CA ILE A 17 -0.86 6.99 6.25
C ILE A 17 -1.31 6.36 7.57
N ARG A 18 -0.82 6.87 8.70
CA ARG A 18 -1.23 6.40 10.03
C ARG A 18 -2.72 6.51 10.24
N ASP A 19 -3.30 7.68 9.97
CA ASP A 19 -4.71 7.90 10.23
C ASP A 19 -5.59 6.99 9.37
N VAL A 20 -5.21 6.77 8.10
CA VAL A 20 -5.91 5.82 7.24
C VAL A 20 -5.75 4.38 7.74
N LEU A 21 -4.54 3.94 8.06
CA LEU A 21 -4.31 2.57 8.53
C LEU A 21 -5.02 2.31 9.86
N ALA A 22 -4.97 3.24 10.81
CA ALA A 22 -5.63 3.11 12.12
C ALA A 22 -7.14 2.85 12.02
N THR A 23 -7.81 3.26 10.93
CA THR A 23 -9.24 2.94 10.71
C THR A 23 -9.53 1.45 10.51
N TYR A 24 -8.50 0.63 10.33
CA TYR A 24 -8.61 -0.82 10.17
C TYR A 24 -7.98 -1.60 11.33
N ASP A 25 -7.67 -0.94 12.45
CA ASP A 25 -7.13 -1.64 13.60
C ASP A 25 -8.12 -2.67 14.13
N ALA A 26 -7.62 -3.87 14.43
CA ALA A 26 -8.43 -5.03 14.73
C ALA A 26 -7.66 -6.04 15.58
N THR A 27 -8.38 -6.97 16.20
CA THR A 27 -7.78 -8.11 16.91
C THR A 27 -8.27 -9.42 16.26
N PRO A 28 -7.38 -10.28 15.73
CA PRO A 28 -5.93 -10.10 15.63
C PRO A 28 -5.54 -8.94 14.69
N PRO A 29 -4.31 -8.37 14.84
CA PRO A 29 -3.87 -7.25 14.04
C PRO A 29 -3.85 -7.59 12.54
N PRO A 30 -4.19 -6.64 11.65
CA PRO A 30 -4.09 -6.83 10.21
C PRO A 30 -2.64 -7.07 9.75
N ILE A 31 -2.48 -7.83 8.67
CA ILE A 31 -1.20 -7.96 7.97
C ILE A 31 -1.13 -6.90 6.87
N LEU A 32 -0.13 -6.03 6.92
CA LEU A 32 0.14 -5.06 5.86
C LEU A 32 1.00 -5.70 4.76
N VAL A 33 0.48 -5.72 3.53
CA VAL A 33 1.19 -6.24 2.34
C VAL A 33 1.61 -5.07 1.45
N HIS A 34 2.87 -5.00 1.03
CA HIS A 34 3.35 -3.90 0.17
C HIS A 34 4.54 -4.30 -0.72
N GLY A 35 4.93 -3.42 -1.65
CA GLY A 35 5.92 -3.69 -2.69
C GLY A 35 7.38 -3.43 -2.38
N ALA A 36 7.72 -3.12 -1.14
CA ALA A 36 9.03 -2.61 -0.72
C ALA A 36 9.57 -1.39 -1.53
N ALA A 37 8.71 -0.66 -2.25
CA ALA A 37 9.10 0.53 -2.99
C ALA A 37 9.37 1.71 -2.04
N SER A 38 10.18 2.69 -2.47
CA SER A 38 10.31 3.96 -1.74
C SER A 38 8.96 4.69 -1.65
N GLY A 39 8.85 5.66 -0.74
CA GLY A 39 7.61 6.42 -0.55
C GLY A 39 6.57 5.61 0.20
N ALA A 40 5.33 5.59 -0.31
CA ALA A 40 4.16 5.11 0.42
C ALA A 40 4.33 3.70 1.00
N ASP A 41 4.87 2.76 0.22
CA ASP A 41 5.06 1.37 0.64
C ASP A 41 5.97 1.27 1.88
N ARG A 42 7.16 1.90 1.84
CA ARG A 42 8.10 1.92 2.97
C ARG A 42 7.60 2.75 4.16
N THR A 43 6.96 3.88 3.91
CA THR A 43 6.37 4.70 4.97
C THR A 43 5.24 3.97 5.68
N ALA A 44 4.38 3.26 4.93
CA ALA A 44 3.33 2.43 5.52
C ALA A 44 3.89 1.26 6.30
N ALA A 45 4.94 0.60 5.82
CA ALA A 45 5.63 -0.44 6.58
C ALA A 45 6.14 0.07 7.92
N GLN A 46 6.81 1.23 7.93
CA GLN A 46 7.29 1.86 9.17
C GLN A 46 6.16 2.22 10.14
N VAL A 47 5.05 2.76 9.63
CA VAL A 47 3.88 3.09 10.46
C VAL A 47 3.26 1.81 11.04
N ALA A 48 3.06 0.78 10.21
CA ALA A 48 2.52 -0.49 10.64
C ALA A 48 3.37 -1.14 11.73
N THR A 49 4.69 -1.25 11.52
CA THR A 49 5.59 -1.91 12.49
C THR A 49 5.80 -1.10 13.75
N HIS A 50 6.11 0.20 13.63
CA HIS A 50 6.60 0.99 14.75
C HIS A 50 5.52 1.77 15.51
N VAL A 51 4.34 1.96 14.91
CA VAL A 51 3.26 2.74 15.50
C VAL A 51 2.04 1.87 15.82
N LEU A 52 1.62 1.01 14.88
CA LEU A 52 0.41 0.20 15.03
C LEU A 52 0.68 -1.22 15.57
N GLY A 53 1.94 -1.68 15.54
CA GLY A 53 2.30 -3.04 15.97
C GLY A 53 1.78 -4.14 15.03
N TRP A 54 1.53 -3.80 13.76
CA TRP A 54 1.03 -4.74 12.77
C TRP A 54 2.18 -5.52 12.09
N PRO A 55 1.97 -6.81 11.79
CA PRO A 55 2.89 -7.56 10.94
C PRO A 55 2.92 -7.00 9.50
N VAL A 56 4.09 -7.09 8.86
CA VAL A 56 4.32 -6.62 7.49
C VAL A 56 4.83 -7.75 6.60
N GLU A 57 4.31 -7.81 5.38
CA GLU A 57 4.70 -8.75 4.32
C GLU A 57 5.20 -7.96 3.10
N GLU A 58 6.53 -7.97 2.89
CA GLU A 58 7.17 -7.25 1.79
C GLU A 58 7.26 -8.09 0.51
N HIS A 59 6.99 -7.47 -0.65
CA HIS A 59 7.14 -8.07 -1.97
C HIS A 59 7.99 -7.18 -2.89
N PRO A 60 9.33 -7.23 -2.79
CA PRO A 60 10.20 -6.45 -3.67
C PRO A 60 10.08 -6.92 -5.13
N ALA A 61 10.10 -5.97 -6.06
CA ALA A 61 10.12 -6.29 -7.49
C ALA A 61 11.54 -6.70 -7.93
N ASP A 62 11.65 -7.81 -8.67
CA ASP A 62 12.93 -8.27 -9.24
C ASP A 62 13.28 -7.51 -10.53
N TRP A 63 13.80 -6.29 -10.35
CA TRP A 63 14.24 -5.43 -11.45
C TRP A 63 15.41 -6.03 -12.23
N LYS A 64 16.25 -6.87 -11.60
CA LYS A 64 17.42 -7.48 -12.23
C LYS A 64 16.97 -8.52 -13.25
N GLN A 65 15.99 -9.34 -12.91
CA GLN A 65 15.47 -10.40 -13.78
C GLN A 65 14.50 -9.86 -14.84
N HIS A 66 13.58 -8.97 -14.46
CA HIS A 66 12.43 -8.62 -15.30
C HIS A 66 12.43 -7.18 -15.82
N GLY A 67 13.42 -6.37 -15.44
CA GLY A 67 13.51 -4.97 -15.85
C GLY A 67 12.20 -4.22 -15.60
N ARG A 68 11.68 -3.52 -16.62
CA ARG A 68 10.45 -2.72 -16.50
C ARG A 68 9.20 -3.53 -16.16
N ALA A 69 9.19 -4.83 -16.45
CA ALA A 69 8.06 -5.72 -16.15
C ALA A 69 8.03 -6.18 -14.67
N ALA A 70 9.13 -6.00 -13.93
CA ALA A 70 9.25 -6.45 -12.54
C ALA A 70 8.14 -5.90 -11.63
N GLY A 71 7.83 -4.60 -11.76
CA GLY A 71 6.76 -3.95 -11.01
C GLY A 71 5.39 -4.58 -11.28
N PRO A 72 4.91 -4.60 -12.54
CA PRO A 72 3.65 -5.25 -12.91
C PRO A 72 3.56 -6.74 -12.54
N ILE A 73 4.65 -7.51 -12.67
CA ILE A 73 4.68 -8.93 -12.28
C ILE A 73 4.49 -9.07 -10.78
N ARG A 74 5.24 -8.32 -9.98
CA ARG A 74 5.08 -8.28 -8.52
C ARG A 74 3.68 -7.82 -8.12
N ASN A 75 3.14 -6.80 -8.80
CA ASN A 75 1.78 -6.32 -8.54
C ASN A 75 0.74 -7.42 -8.74
N ALA A 76 0.88 -8.22 -9.81
CA ALA A 76 0.02 -9.37 -10.05
C ALA A 76 0.14 -10.41 -8.94
N ALA A 77 1.37 -10.74 -8.53
CA ALA A 77 1.63 -11.71 -7.48
C ALA A 77 0.97 -11.31 -6.15
N MET A 78 1.12 -10.05 -5.70
CA MET A 78 0.50 -9.59 -4.45
C MET A 78 -1.03 -9.68 -4.49
N VAL A 79 -1.66 -9.33 -5.62
CA VAL A 79 -3.11 -9.44 -5.79
C VAL A 79 -3.56 -10.90 -5.76
N SER A 80 -2.83 -11.80 -6.41
CA SER A 80 -3.14 -13.23 -6.44
C SER A 80 -3.02 -13.93 -5.09
N LEU A 81 -2.25 -13.39 -4.15
CA LEU A 81 -2.14 -13.92 -2.78
C LEU A 81 -3.40 -13.67 -1.94
N GLY A 82 -4.34 -12.87 -2.43
CA GLY A 82 -5.57 -12.52 -1.73
C GLY A 82 -5.35 -11.44 -0.67
N ALA A 83 -6.20 -10.42 -0.73
CA ALA A 83 -6.31 -9.37 0.27
C ALA A 83 -7.78 -9.02 0.48
N ASP A 84 -8.12 -8.58 1.68
CA ASP A 84 -9.47 -8.15 2.03
C ASP A 84 -9.77 -6.75 1.48
N ILE A 85 -8.73 -5.92 1.36
CA ILE A 85 -8.82 -4.57 0.82
C ILE A 85 -7.47 -4.08 0.30
N LEU A 86 -7.53 -3.21 -0.70
CA LEU A 86 -6.40 -2.41 -1.16
C LEU A 86 -6.60 -0.93 -0.81
N ILE A 87 -5.59 -0.33 -0.19
CA ILE A 87 -5.52 1.11 0.10
C ILE A 87 -4.51 1.75 -0.87
N ALA A 88 -5.02 2.59 -1.76
CA ALA A 88 -4.23 3.30 -2.75
C ALA A 88 -4.03 4.76 -2.33
N PHE A 89 -2.83 5.10 -1.84
CA PHE A 89 -2.39 6.48 -1.64
C PHE A 89 -2.05 7.15 -2.97
N PRO A 90 -2.01 8.49 -3.03
CA PRO A 90 -1.63 9.23 -4.24
C PRO A 90 -0.34 8.69 -4.86
N GLY A 91 -0.39 8.43 -6.16
CA GLY A 91 0.70 7.78 -6.89
C GLY A 91 0.48 7.72 -8.39
N GLY A 92 1.52 7.29 -9.10
CA GLY A 92 1.55 7.27 -10.57
C GLY A 92 1.14 5.94 -11.19
N LYS A 93 1.76 5.62 -12.33
CA LYS A 93 1.45 4.43 -13.15
C LYS A 93 1.45 3.10 -12.37
N GLY A 94 2.39 2.94 -11.43
CA GLY A 94 2.48 1.71 -10.62
C GLY A 94 1.26 1.52 -9.70
N THR A 95 0.81 2.59 -9.06
CA THR A 95 -0.39 2.63 -8.21
C THR A 95 -1.65 2.40 -9.03
N ALA A 96 -1.74 2.99 -10.23
CA ALA A 96 -2.84 2.78 -11.15
C ALA A 96 -2.93 1.33 -11.64
N ASP A 97 -1.80 0.71 -12.00
CA ASP A 97 -1.75 -0.71 -12.38
C ASP A 97 -2.19 -1.63 -11.24
N MET A 98 -1.65 -1.40 -10.03
CA MET A 98 -2.04 -2.15 -8.84
C MET A 98 -3.55 -2.04 -8.57
N THR A 99 -4.09 -0.82 -8.59
CA THR A 99 -5.53 -0.59 -8.37
C THR A 99 -6.38 -1.34 -9.39
N ARG A 100 -6.03 -1.25 -10.69
CA ARG A 100 -6.75 -1.92 -11.76
C ARG A 100 -6.76 -3.44 -11.56
N ARG A 101 -5.64 -4.03 -11.14
CA ARG A 101 -5.52 -5.47 -10.86
C ARG A 101 -6.37 -5.89 -9.67
N ALA A 102 -6.33 -5.14 -8.58
CA ALA A 102 -7.15 -5.40 -7.40
C ALA A 102 -8.65 -5.40 -7.74
N GLN A 103 -9.10 -4.38 -8.49
CA GLN A 103 -10.49 -4.30 -8.95
C GLN A 103 -10.87 -5.49 -9.85
N ALA A 104 -10.00 -5.87 -10.78
CA ALA A 104 -10.23 -7.03 -11.65
C ALA A 104 -10.29 -8.36 -10.87
N ALA A 105 -9.63 -8.44 -9.72
CA ALA A 105 -9.67 -9.58 -8.81
C ALA A 105 -10.83 -9.52 -7.79
N GLY A 106 -11.69 -8.50 -7.86
CA GLY A 106 -12.79 -8.32 -6.91
C GLY A 106 -12.38 -7.83 -5.52
N ILE A 107 -11.12 -7.38 -5.35
CA ILE A 107 -10.64 -6.82 -4.09
C ILE A 107 -11.16 -5.37 -3.97
N PRO A 108 -11.87 -5.02 -2.88
CA PRO A 108 -12.29 -3.65 -2.62
C PRO A 108 -11.10 -2.68 -2.63
N VAL A 109 -11.29 -1.48 -3.20
CA VAL A 109 -10.25 -0.45 -3.25
C VAL A 109 -10.71 0.82 -2.56
N ARG A 110 -9.96 1.24 -1.54
CA ARG A 110 -10.04 2.59 -0.97
C ARG A 110 -8.96 3.47 -1.58
N ARG A 111 -9.37 4.47 -2.37
CA ARG A 111 -8.48 5.52 -2.85
C ARG A 111 -8.40 6.63 -1.81
N VAL A 112 -7.19 7.01 -1.41
CA VAL A 112 -6.94 8.15 -0.53
C VAL A 112 -6.65 9.36 -1.41
N THR A 113 -7.49 10.37 -1.33
CA THR A 113 -7.27 11.67 -1.95
C THR A 113 -6.45 12.55 -1.01
N GLU A 114 -5.66 13.47 -1.55
CA GLU A 114 -5.04 14.51 -0.72
C GLU A 114 -6.16 15.35 -0.09
N HIS A 115 -6.33 15.27 1.22
CA HIS A 115 -6.97 16.35 1.95
C HIS A 115 -5.90 17.40 2.22
N HIS A 116 -6.04 18.55 1.58
CA HIS A 116 -5.41 19.78 2.05
C HIS A 116 -5.87 19.97 3.50
N MET A 117 -4.96 19.84 4.48
CA MET A 117 -5.23 20.41 5.79
C MET A 117 -5.07 21.92 5.65
N GLU A 118 -6.18 22.61 5.39
CA GLU A 118 -6.26 24.01 5.76
C GLU A 118 -6.21 24.10 7.28
N GLY A 119 -5.18 24.77 7.80
CA GLY A 119 -5.22 25.51 9.05
C GLY A 119 -5.25 24.70 10.35
N LEU A 120 -4.09 24.61 10.99
CA LEU A 120 -3.97 25.07 12.38
C LEU A 120 -2.64 25.83 12.49
N SER A 121 -2.76 27.15 12.38
CA SER A 121 -1.87 28.15 12.97
C SER A 121 -1.83 28.01 14.49
#